data_AF-A0AAN9UAP9-F1
#
_entry.id   AF-A0AAN9UAP9-F1
#
_cell.length_a   1.000
_cell.length_b   1.000
_cell.length_c   1.000
_cell.angle_alpha   90.00
_cell.angle_beta   90.00
_cell.angle_gamma   90.00
#
_symmetry.space_group_name_H-M   'P 1'
#
loop_
_entity.id
_entity.type
_entity.pdbx_description
1 polymer ?
#
loop_
_entity_poly.entity_id
_entity_poly.type
_entity_poly.pdbx_seq_one_letter_code
_entity_poly.pdbx_strand_id
1 'polypeptide(L)'
;MVYRTSSSARLRRDDPSVRCVLERSRSFIGTILDPAADEMGVPQLVRYEPGQQYGLHHDWLRVPQAAFDGSPRTFNRVASFFAILRDNCTGGETHFPFVKTAAPQPQRGQGRDEEGAASSSPLWREHEDGGLAFTPVAGNALFWVNLFPNGTGDSRTVHAGLPVVEGEKIAMNIWPRQYRPNKLPS
;
A
#
# COMPACT_ATOMS: atom_id res chain seq x y z
N MET A 1 -7.66 -17.97 6.74
CA MET A 1 -8.58 -16.83 6.94
C MET A 1 -7.72 -15.60 7.16
N VAL A 2 -7.88 -14.54 6.38
CA VAL A 2 -7.07 -13.33 6.58
C VAL A 2 -7.63 -12.58 7.79
N TYR A 3 -6.83 -12.44 8.84
CA TYR A 3 -7.22 -11.79 10.09
C TYR A 3 -6.93 -10.29 10.00
N ARG A 4 -7.97 -9.44 10.08
CA ARG A 4 -7.86 -7.97 10.08
C ARG A 4 -8.69 -7.40 11.22
N THR A 5 -8.08 -6.59 12.07
CA THR A 5 -8.75 -6.02 13.25
C THR A 5 -8.78 -4.49 13.26
N SER A 6 -8.35 -3.83 12.18
CA SER A 6 -8.39 -2.38 12.02
C SER A 6 -9.79 -1.84 11.72
N SER A 7 -10.03 -0.57 12.03
CA SER A 7 -11.16 0.20 11.48
C SER A 7 -10.84 0.73 10.07
N SER A 8 -11.85 0.90 9.20
CA SER A 8 -11.64 1.46 7.86
C SER A 8 -12.79 2.33 7.36
N ALA A 9 -12.47 3.32 6.52
CA ALA A 9 -13.42 4.19 5.84
C ALA A 9 -12.98 4.46 4.40
N ARG A 10 -13.94 4.66 3.49
CA ARG A 10 -13.64 5.11 2.12
C ARG A 10 -13.63 6.63 2.07
N LEU A 11 -12.66 7.20 1.36
CA LEU A 11 -12.59 8.64 1.16
C LEU A 11 -13.30 9.02 -0.13
N ARG A 12 -14.00 10.16 -0.11
CA ARG A 12 -14.70 10.64 -1.29
C ARG A 12 -13.70 11.22 -2.29
N ARG A 13 -13.82 10.84 -3.57
CA ARG A 13 -12.91 11.27 -4.63
C ARG A 13 -13.07 12.73 -5.03
N ASP A 14 -14.23 13.33 -4.74
CA ASP A 14 -14.54 14.72 -5.05
C ASP A 14 -13.93 15.71 -4.05
N ASP A 15 -13.46 15.25 -2.88
CA ASP A 15 -12.72 16.09 -1.94
C ASP A 15 -11.42 16.63 -2.59
N PRO A 16 -11.13 17.94 -2.51
CA PRO A 16 -9.95 18.53 -3.14
C PRO A 16 -8.62 17.92 -2.69
N SER A 17 -8.48 17.54 -1.41
CA SER A 17 -7.26 16.96 -0.86
C SER A 17 -7.07 15.53 -1.36
N VAL A 18 -8.15 14.75 -1.40
CA VAL A 18 -8.13 13.40 -1.94
C VAL A 18 -7.77 13.42 -3.42
N ARG A 19 -8.35 14.35 -4.19
CA ARG A 19 -8.05 14.52 -5.62
C ARG A 19 -6.58 14.85 -5.86
N CYS A 20 -6.03 15.81 -5.11
CA CYS A 20 -4.61 16.18 -5.19
C CYS A 20 -3.69 14.97 -4.95
N VAL A 21 -3.96 14.16 -3.91
CA VAL A 21 -3.17 12.96 -3.62
C VAL A 21 -3.32 11.90 -4.72
N LEU A 22 -4.52 11.71 -5.26
CA LEU A 22 -4.76 10.78 -6.37
C LEU A 22 -4.03 11.20 -7.65
N GLU A 23 -4.03 12.49 -7.97
CA GLU A 23 -3.31 13.05 -9.13
C GLU A 23 -1.79 12.89 -8.96
N ARG A 24 -1.25 13.17 -7.77
CA ARG A 24 0.16 12.93 -7.46
C ARG A 24 0.54 11.46 -7.57
N SER A 25 -0.30 10.57 -7.07
CA SER A 25 -0.09 9.11 -7.15
C SER A 25 -0.17 8.62 -8.60
N ARG A 26 -1.08 9.16 -9.41
CA ARG A 26 -1.18 8.89 -10.85
C ARG A 26 0.05 9.37 -11.62
N SER A 27 0.56 10.55 -11.29
CA SER A 27 1.79 11.07 -11.90
C SER A 27 3.00 10.19 -11.55
N PHE A 28 3.10 9.73 -10.29
CA PHE A 28 4.19 8.86 -9.83
C PHE A 28 4.27 7.53 -10.58
N ILE A 29 3.13 6.87 -10.85
CA ILE A 29 3.11 5.58 -11.55
C ILE A 29 3.31 5.69 -13.07
N GLY A 30 3.40 6.90 -13.63
CA GLY A 30 3.64 7.14 -15.04
C GLY A 30 2.65 6.40 -15.95
N THR A 31 3.17 5.53 -16.82
CA THR A 31 2.41 4.85 -17.87
C THR A 31 1.87 3.48 -17.48
N ILE A 32 1.85 3.13 -16.18
CA ILE A 32 1.30 1.84 -15.72
C ILE A 32 -0.19 1.71 -16.02
N LEU A 33 -0.93 2.82 -16.01
CA LEU A 33 -2.37 2.87 -16.29
C LEU A 33 -2.65 3.44 -17.68
N ASP A 34 -3.59 2.82 -18.38
CA ASP A 34 -4.20 3.42 -19.56
C ASP A 34 -5.16 4.55 -19.11
N PRO A 35 -4.90 5.81 -19.48
CA PRO A 35 -5.71 6.93 -19.03
C PRO A 35 -7.18 6.89 -19.49
N ALA A 36 -7.48 6.14 -20.55
CA ALA A 36 -8.84 5.98 -21.09
C ALA A 36 -9.57 4.75 -20.52
N ALA A 37 -8.85 3.75 -20.02
CA ALA A 37 -9.44 2.49 -19.59
C ALA A 37 -9.35 2.21 -18.08
N ASP A 38 -8.36 2.79 -17.39
CA ASP A 38 -8.00 2.45 -16.01
C ASP A 38 -8.24 3.61 -15.02
N GLU A 39 -8.29 3.29 -13.72
CA GLU A 39 -8.49 4.29 -12.66
C GLU A 39 -7.66 4.04 -11.40
N MET A 40 -7.45 5.08 -10.59
CA MET A 40 -6.71 4.99 -9.31
C MET A 40 -7.48 4.26 -8.19
N GLY A 41 -8.76 3.94 -8.40
CA GLY A 41 -9.65 3.41 -7.38
C GLY A 41 -10.08 4.44 -6.33
N VAL A 42 -10.90 4.02 -5.38
CA VAL A 42 -11.35 4.84 -4.24
C VAL A 42 -10.38 4.62 -3.07
N PRO A 43 -9.69 5.66 -2.56
CA PRO A 43 -8.81 5.51 -1.41
C PRO A 43 -9.54 5.00 -0.17
N GLN A 44 -8.86 4.17 0.61
CA GLN A 44 -9.35 3.65 1.88
C GLN A 44 -8.46 4.13 3.02
N LEU A 45 -9.03 4.88 3.96
CA LEU A 45 -8.42 5.18 5.25
C LEU A 45 -8.49 3.96 6.16
N VAL A 46 -7.43 3.71 6.91
CA VAL A 46 -7.32 2.62 7.87
C VAL A 46 -6.74 3.15 9.18
N ARG A 47 -7.29 2.69 10.30
CA ARG A 47 -6.88 3.07 11.66
C ARG A 47 -6.61 1.81 12.47
N TYR A 48 -5.45 1.77 13.11
CA TYR A 48 -5.00 0.69 13.99
C TYR A 48 -4.77 1.24 15.39
N GLU A 49 -5.47 0.64 16.35
CA GLU A 49 -5.28 0.83 17.80
C GLU A 49 -4.34 -0.25 18.36
N PRO A 50 -3.88 -0.14 19.62
CA PRO A 50 -3.05 -1.15 20.25
C PRO A 50 -3.64 -2.56 20.14
N GLY A 51 -2.81 -3.51 19.73
CA GLY A 51 -3.17 -4.90 19.44
C GLY A 51 -3.79 -5.14 18.06
N GLN A 52 -4.18 -4.12 17.31
CA GLN A 52 -4.77 -4.30 15.98
C GLN A 52 -3.70 -4.56 14.92
N GLN A 53 -4.02 -5.44 13.97
CA GLN A 53 -3.12 -5.91 12.91
C GLN A 53 -3.87 -6.27 11.62
N TYR A 54 -3.11 -6.58 10.58
CA TYR A 54 -3.63 -7.20 9.37
C TYR A 54 -2.68 -8.32 8.92
N GLY A 55 -3.12 -9.57 9.04
CA GLY A 55 -2.31 -10.74 8.70
C GLY A 55 -1.94 -10.82 7.22
N LEU A 56 -1.04 -11.75 6.89
CA LEU A 56 -0.48 -11.90 5.54
C LEU A 56 -1.57 -12.01 4.47
N HIS A 57 -1.46 -11.16 3.46
CA HIS A 57 -2.37 -11.12 2.32
C HIS A 57 -1.70 -10.53 1.08
N HIS A 58 -2.40 -10.65 -0.04
CA HIS A 58 -2.10 -9.91 -1.26
C HIS A 58 -3.13 -8.82 -1.47
N ASP A 59 -2.70 -7.73 -2.10
CA ASP A 59 -3.62 -6.70 -2.55
C ASP A 59 -4.27 -7.06 -3.89
N TRP A 60 -3.59 -7.81 -4.76
CA TRP A 60 -4.19 -8.32 -5.98
C TRP A 60 -5.25 -9.39 -5.69
N LEU A 61 -6.22 -9.49 -6.58
CA LEU A 61 -7.34 -10.42 -6.50
C LEU A 61 -6.98 -11.70 -7.26
N ARG A 62 -7.11 -12.87 -6.62
CA ARG A 62 -6.94 -14.17 -7.28
C ARG A 62 -7.91 -14.34 -8.46
N VAL A 63 -9.11 -13.79 -8.31
CA VAL A 63 -10.12 -13.70 -9.37
C VAL A 63 -10.38 -12.21 -9.59
N PRO A 64 -10.10 -11.66 -10.79
CA PRO A 64 -10.42 -10.27 -11.12
C PRO A 64 -11.90 -9.95 -10.86
N GLN A 65 -12.17 -8.74 -10.40
CA GLN A 65 -13.53 -8.31 -10.05
C GLN A 65 -14.22 -7.69 -11.27
N ALA A 66 -15.54 -7.89 -11.40
CA ALA A 66 -16.32 -7.24 -12.45
C ALA A 66 -16.24 -5.70 -12.34
N ALA A 67 -16.18 -5.02 -13.49
CA ALA A 67 -16.22 -3.57 -13.55
C ALA A 67 -17.52 -3.02 -12.95
N PHE A 68 -17.44 -1.86 -12.29
CA PHE A 68 -18.59 -1.23 -11.64
C PHE A 68 -19.53 -0.52 -12.61
N ASP A 69 -19.12 -0.34 -13.86
CA ASP A 69 -19.86 0.35 -14.92
C ASP A 69 -20.81 -0.59 -15.70
N GLY A 70 -20.92 -1.86 -15.30
CA GLY A 70 -21.74 -2.87 -15.98
C GLY A 70 -21.15 -3.38 -17.28
N SER A 71 -19.97 -2.92 -17.69
CA SER A 71 -19.27 -3.45 -18.86
C SER A 71 -18.82 -4.90 -18.64
N PRO A 72 -18.62 -5.71 -19.70
CA PRO A 72 -18.06 -7.06 -19.58
C PRO A 72 -16.55 -7.02 -19.31
N ARG A 73 -16.04 -5.98 -18.63
CA ARG A 73 -14.65 -5.88 -18.23
C ARG A 73 -14.49 -6.39 -16.80
N THR A 74 -13.32 -6.89 -16.50
CA THR A 74 -12.89 -7.13 -15.12
C THR A 74 -11.69 -6.28 -14.81
N PHE A 75 -11.46 -6.01 -13.52
CA PHE A 75 -10.28 -5.31 -13.06
C PHE A 75 -9.55 -6.08 -11.97
N ASN A 76 -8.25 -5.82 -11.88
CA ASN A 76 -7.43 -6.21 -10.75
C ASN A 76 -6.60 -5.01 -10.30
N ARG A 77 -6.03 -5.07 -9.11
CA ARG A 77 -5.23 -3.99 -8.52
C ARG A 77 -3.79 -4.13 -9.01
N VAL A 78 -3.36 -3.27 -9.92
CA VAL A 78 -2.05 -3.39 -10.59
C VAL A 78 -0.90 -2.94 -9.69
N ALA A 79 -1.15 -2.03 -8.76
CA ALA A 79 -0.18 -1.54 -7.80
C ALA A 79 -0.88 -1.16 -6.50
N SER A 80 -0.09 -0.82 -5.49
CA SER A 80 -0.57 -0.31 -4.22
C SER A 80 0.28 0.87 -3.78
N PHE A 81 -0.39 1.88 -3.22
CA PHE A 81 0.24 2.85 -2.34
C PHE A 81 -0.31 2.64 -0.93
N PHE A 82 0.58 2.67 0.04
CA PHE A 82 0.24 2.70 1.46
C PHE A 82 0.88 3.92 2.10
N ALA A 83 0.12 5.01 2.15
CA ALA A 83 0.58 6.29 2.69
C ALA A 83 0.31 6.36 4.20
N ILE A 84 1.32 6.70 5.00
CA ILE A 84 1.19 6.86 6.45
C ILE A 84 0.79 8.30 6.74
N LEU A 85 -0.35 8.47 7.41
CA LEU A 85 -0.90 9.78 7.77
C LEU A 85 -0.66 10.14 9.24
N ARG A 86 -0.49 9.12 10.08
CA ARG A 86 -0.13 9.25 11.50
C ARG A 86 0.67 8.03 11.93
N ASP A 87 1.76 8.28 12.63
CA ASP A 87 2.77 7.31 13.09
C ASP A 87 3.08 7.46 14.60
N ASN A 88 2.17 8.04 15.38
CA ASN A 88 2.31 8.17 16.83
C ASN A 88 2.06 6.81 17.51
N CYS A 89 2.85 5.81 17.15
CA CYS A 89 2.73 4.44 17.59
C CYS A 89 4.09 3.74 17.67
N THR A 90 4.16 2.70 18.50
CA THR A 90 5.24 1.71 18.47
C THR A 90 4.73 0.43 17.80
N GLY A 91 5.65 -0.32 17.18
CA GLY A 91 5.28 -1.42 16.29
C GLY A 91 4.54 -0.93 15.04
N GLY A 92 3.59 -1.73 14.56
CA GLY A 92 2.75 -1.35 13.42
C GLY A 92 3.50 -1.30 12.08
N GLU A 93 4.66 -1.95 11.93
CA GLU A 93 5.38 -1.99 10.67
C GLU A 93 4.58 -2.67 9.56
N THR A 94 4.89 -2.33 8.31
CA THR A 94 4.40 -3.09 7.15
C THR A 94 5.44 -4.14 6.78
N HIS A 95 5.11 -5.42 6.96
CA HIS A 95 6.02 -6.55 6.76
C HIS A 95 5.81 -7.21 5.39
N PHE A 96 6.89 -7.44 4.66
CA PHE A 96 6.96 -8.17 3.40
C PHE A 96 7.95 -9.34 3.55
N PRO A 97 7.49 -10.59 3.77
CA PRO A 97 8.36 -11.73 4.08
C PRO A 97 9.25 -12.19 2.93
N PHE A 98 8.90 -11.85 1.68
CA PHE A 98 9.62 -12.31 0.49
C PHE A 98 10.37 -11.20 -0.25
N VAL A 99 10.29 -9.96 0.23
CA VAL A 99 11.06 -8.84 -0.34
C VAL A 99 12.44 -8.84 0.30
N LYS A 100 13.48 -8.73 -0.54
CA LYS A 100 14.87 -8.62 -0.13
C LYS A 100 15.44 -7.28 -0.56
N THR A 101 16.48 -6.83 0.14
CA THR A 101 17.16 -5.58 -0.16
C THR A 101 17.96 -5.74 -1.45
N ALA A 102 17.89 -4.73 -2.33
CA ALA A 102 18.76 -4.65 -3.50
C ALA A 102 20.08 -3.90 -3.18
N ALA A 103 20.06 -3.09 -2.12
CA ALA A 103 21.19 -2.32 -1.63
C ALA A 103 21.16 -2.26 -0.10
N PRO A 104 22.31 -2.04 0.57
CA PRO A 104 22.37 -1.80 2.01
C PRO A 104 21.48 -0.62 2.42
N GLN A 105 21.14 -0.53 3.70
CA GLN A 105 20.43 0.65 4.20
C GLN A 105 21.22 1.91 3.86
N PRO A 106 20.57 2.94 3.28
CA PRO A 106 21.23 4.22 3.11
C PRO A 106 21.67 4.69 4.49
N GLN A 107 22.98 4.88 4.68
CA GLN A 107 23.49 5.59 5.84
C GLN A 107 22.89 6.99 5.76
N ARG A 108 21.92 7.30 6.61
CA ARG A 108 21.24 8.59 6.59
C ARG A 108 22.28 9.63 7.03
N GLY A 109 22.96 10.25 6.06
CA GLY A 109 23.80 11.41 6.31
C GLY A 109 22.90 12.53 6.80
N GLN A 110 22.92 12.80 8.12
CA GLN A 110 22.53 14.04 8.79
C GLN A 110 21.50 14.92 8.05
N GLY A 111 20.35 14.35 7.68
CA GLY A 111 19.23 15.12 7.14
C GLY A 111 18.45 15.67 8.32
N ARG A 112 18.73 16.92 8.69
CA ARG A 112 17.97 17.64 9.73
C ARG A 112 16.56 17.90 9.21
N ASP A 113 15.58 17.37 9.90
CA ASP A 113 14.22 17.89 9.95
C ASP A 113 14.25 19.36 10.41
N GLU A 114 13.20 20.14 10.08
CA GLU A 114 13.15 21.61 10.34
C GLU A 114 13.28 21.97 11.84
N GLU A 115 13.14 20.97 12.71
CA GLU A 115 13.27 21.05 14.18
C GLU A 115 14.58 20.43 14.72
N GLY A 116 15.44 19.88 13.85
CA GLY A 116 16.77 19.39 14.20
C GLY A 116 16.84 18.06 14.95
N ALA A 117 15.76 17.29 15.02
CA ALA A 117 15.71 16.01 15.73
C ALA A 117 15.90 14.83 14.76
N ALA A 118 17.17 14.49 14.49
CA ALA A 118 17.50 13.32 13.68
C ALA A 118 16.76 12.07 14.18
N SER A 119 15.71 11.65 13.47
CA SER A 119 15.12 10.32 13.63
C SER A 119 16.18 9.32 13.15
N SER A 120 16.91 8.79 14.13
CA SER A 120 18.04 7.88 14.00
C SER A 120 17.63 6.44 13.70
N SER A 121 16.33 6.15 13.74
CA SER A 121 15.79 4.82 13.47
C SER A 121 15.78 4.52 11.97
N PRO A 122 16.13 3.29 11.56
CA PRO A 122 16.10 2.90 10.17
C PRO A 122 14.66 2.85 9.64
N LEU A 123 14.48 3.15 8.34
CA LEU A 123 13.16 3.13 7.67
C LEU A 123 12.58 1.71 7.53
N TRP A 124 13.42 0.69 7.70
CA TRP A 124 13.03 -0.71 7.72
C TRP A 124 14.02 -1.53 8.54
N ARG A 125 13.67 -2.77 8.85
CA ARG A 125 14.56 -3.77 9.45
C ARG A 125 14.32 -5.13 8.78
N GLU A 126 15.29 -6.03 8.91
CA GLU A 126 15.02 -7.45 8.65
C GLU A 126 14.07 -7.98 9.73
N HIS A 127 13.04 -8.71 9.31
CA HIS A 127 12.08 -9.32 10.22
C HIS A 127 12.54 -10.73 10.61
N GLU A 128 12.28 -11.19 11.84
CA GLU A 128 12.70 -12.54 12.29
C GLU A 128 12.15 -13.67 11.40
N ASP A 129 10.93 -13.50 10.88
CA ASP A 129 10.29 -14.44 9.94
C ASP A 129 10.74 -14.25 8.48
N GLY A 130 11.81 -13.50 8.25
CA GLY A 130 12.37 -13.19 6.94
C GLY A 130 11.75 -11.96 6.27
N GLY A 131 12.45 -11.48 5.25
CA GLY A 131 12.07 -10.30 4.48
C GLY A 131 12.26 -9.00 5.25
N LEU A 132 11.44 -7.99 4.94
CA LEU A 132 11.61 -6.62 5.45
C LEU A 132 10.36 -6.13 6.17
N ALA A 133 10.54 -5.45 7.30
CA ALA A 133 9.50 -4.72 8.01
C ALA A 133 9.78 -3.21 7.93
N PHE A 134 8.85 -2.45 7.35
CA PHE A 134 8.98 -1.01 7.12
C PHE A 134 8.29 -0.22 8.23
N THR A 135 9.03 0.67 8.88
CA THR A 135 8.55 1.53 9.97
C THR A 135 7.51 2.51 9.43
N PRO A 136 6.36 2.70 10.10
CA PRO A 136 5.44 3.77 9.74
C PRO A 136 6.10 5.13 10.00
N VAL A 137 6.10 6.00 9.00
CA VAL A 137 6.63 7.37 9.12
C VAL A 137 5.62 8.31 8.47
N ALA A 138 5.03 9.22 9.24
CA ALA A 138 4.01 10.13 8.74
C ALA A 138 4.53 10.96 7.55
N GLY A 139 3.70 11.09 6.52
CA GLY A 139 4.07 11.75 5.26
C GLY A 139 4.74 10.83 4.23
N ASN A 140 5.31 9.70 4.64
CA ASN A 140 5.88 8.72 3.72
C ASN A 140 4.80 7.80 3.13
N ALA A 141 5.14 7.15 2.01
CA ALA A 141 4.32 6.09 1.41
C ALA A 141 5.18 4.92 0.94
N LEU A 142 4.69 3.71 1.18
CA LEU A 142 5.20 2.51 0.52
C LEU A 142 4.47 2.34 -0.82
N PHE A 143 5.22 1.97 -1.86
CA PHE A 143 4.69 1.67 -3.17
C PHE A 143 5.21 0.32 -3.66
N TRP A 144 4.34 -0.49 -4.25
CA TRP A 144 4.73 -1.72 -4.93
C TRP A 144 3.78 -2.06 -6.08
N VAL A 145 4.30 -2.81 -7.06
CA VAL A 145 3.54 -3.33 -8.20
C VAL A 145 3.05 -4.73 -7.87
N ASN A 146 1.74 -4.95 -7.96
CA ASN A 146 1.08 -6.18 -7.56
C ASN A 146 1.00 -7.23 -8.66
N LEU A 147 1.05 -6.83 -9.93
CA LEU A 147 0.84 -7.71 -11.07
C LEU A 147 2.06 -7.72 -11.97
N PHE A 148 2.40 -8.89 -12.50
CA PHE A 148 3.30 -9.02 -13.62
C PHE A 148 2.66 -8.47 -14.92
N PRO A 149 3.44 -8.17 -15.97
CA PRO A 149 2.90 -7.67 -17.24
C PRO A 149 1.83 -8.58 -17.90
N ASN A 150 1.87 -9.89 -17.62
CA ASN A 150 0.89 -10.87 -18.08
C ASN A 150 -0.44 -10.86 -17.25
N GLY A 151 -0.53 -10.01 -16.22
CA GLY A 151 -1.69 -9.87 -15.35
C GLY A 151 -1.74 -10.86 -14.16
N THR A 152 -0.78 -11.76 -14.01
CA THR A 152 -0.73 -12.66 -12.84
C THR A 152 -0.21 -11.93 -11.61
N GLY A 153 -0.73 -12.27 -10.43
CA GLY A 153 -0.30 -11.69 -9.16
C GLY A 153 1.16 -12.02 -8.82
N ASP A 154 1.91 -11.02 -8.36
CA ASP A 154 3.25 -11.21 -7.83
C ASP A 154 3.17 -11.73 -6.39
N SER A 155 3.66 -12.96 -6.17
CA SER A 155 3.63 -13.58 -4.85
C SER A 155 4.61 -12.93 -3.86
N ARG A 156 5.62 -12.20 -4.36
CA ARG A 156 6.61 -11.51 -3.53
C ARG A 156 6.00 -10.35 -2.74
N THR A 157 4.87 -9.81 -3.20
CA THR A 157 4.17 -8.68 -2.58
C THR A 157 3.17 -9.10 -1.50
N VAL A 158 3.19 -10.37 -1.06
CA VAL A 158 2.48 -10.73 0.17
C VAL A 158 2.99 -9.83 1.29
N HIS A 159 2.07 -9.31 2.09
CA HIS A 159 2.43 -8.41 3.17
C HIS A 159 1.44 -8.46 4.33
N ALA A 160 1.87 -7.94 5.47
CA ALA A 160 1.08 -7.81 6.68
C ALA A 160 1.28 -6.41 7.29
N GLY A 161 0.28 -5.94 8.02
CA GLY A 161 0.45 -4.88 9.01
C GLY A 161 0.68 -5.54 10.36
N LEU A 162 1.87 -5.40 10.92
CA LEU A 162 2.20 -5.93 12.24
C LEU A 162 1.35 -5.25 13.33
N PRO A 163 1.21 -5.87 14.52
CA PRO A 163 0.49 -5.25 15.62
C PRO A 163 1.02 -3.87 15.98
N VAL A 164 0.11 -2.90 16.14
CA VAL A 164 0.43 -1.68 16.89
C VAL A 164 0.57 -2.05 18.36
N VAL A 165 1.67 -1.66 19.01
CA VAL A 165 1.93 -1.98 20.42
C VAL A 165 1.40 -0.87 21.32
N GLU A 166 1.75 0.38 21.04
CA GLU A 166 1.24 1.57 21.73
C GLU A 166 0.80 2.64 20.73
N GLY A 167 -0.06 3.55 21.18
CA GLY A 167 -0.49 4.70 20.38
C GLY A 167 -1.45 4.33 19.24
N GLU A 168 -1.30 4.99 18.09
CA GLU A 168 -2.21 4.83 16.96
C GLU A 168 -1.51 5.03 15.61
N LYS A 169 -1.80 4.13 14.66
CA LYS A 169 -1.40 4.25 13.25
C LYS A 169 -2.61 4.58 12.39
N ILE A 170 -2.52 5.65 11.62
CA ILE A 170 -3.48 5.96 10.55
C ILE A 170 -2.76 5.94 9.20
N ALA A 171 -3.31 5.19 8.25
CA ALA A 171 -2.76 5.09 6.91
C ALA A 171 -3.86 5.11 5.85
N MET A 172 -3.46 5.24 4.58
CA MET A 172 -4.34 5.28 3.43
C MET A 172 -3.84 4.32 2.34
N ASN A 173 -4.71 3.38 1.97
CA ASN A 173 -4.53 2.54 0.80
C ASN A 173 -5.05 3.26 -0.45
N ILE A 174 -4.26 3.24 -1.52
CA ILE A 174 -4.70 3.59 -2.88
C ILE A 174 -4.36 2.42 -3.78
N TRP A 175 -5.36 1.89 -4.48
CA TRP A 175 -5.20 0.73 -5.35
C TRP A 175 -5.57 1.07 -6.79
N PRO A 176 -4.57 1.46 -7.61
CA PRO A 176 -4.70 1.51 -9.07
C PRO A 176 -5.33 0.24 -9.64
N ARG A 177 -6.37 0.38 -10.44
CA ARG A 177 -7.15 -0.70 -11.05
C ARG A 177 -6.87 -0.75 -12.54
N GLN A 178 -6.34 -1.87 -13.01
CA GLN A 178 -6.19 -2.15 -14.43
C GLN A 178 -7.37 -2.99 -14.91
N TYR A 179 -8.05 -2.52 -15.95
CA TYR A 179 -9.20 -3.18 -16.55
C TYR A 179 -8.76 -4.00 -17.77
N ARG A 180 -9.39 -5.15 -17.94
CA ARG A 180 -9.21 -6.03 -19.09
C ARG A 180 -10.59 -6.51 -19.59
N PRO A 181 -10.74 -6.79 -20.88
CA PRO A 181 -11.91 -7.52 -21.37
C PRO A 181 -12.06 -8.84 -20.59
N ASN A 182 -13.27 -9.20 -20.18
CA ASN A 182 -13.50 -10.49 -19.57
C ASN A 182 -13.23 -11.57 -20.63
N LYS A 183 -12.14 -12.31 -20.49
CA LYS A 183 -11.97 -13.56 -21.23
C LYS A 183 -12.93 -14.56 -20.60
N LEU A 184 -14.10 -14.74 -21.23
CA LEU A 184 -14.89 -15.95 -20.98
C LEU A 184 -13.94 -17.15 -21.14
N PRO A 185 -13.93 -18.12 -20.22
CA PRO A 185 -13.15 -19.32 -20.43
C PRO A 185 -13.60 -19.95 -21.75
N SER A 186 -12.65 -20.05 -22.69
CA SER A 186 -12.77 -20.79 -23.94
C SER A 186 -12.86 -22.28 -23.67
#